data_AF-A0A968QQG9-F1
#
_entry.id   AF-A0A968QQG9-F1
#
_cell.length_a   1.000
_cell.length_b   1.000
_cell.length_c   1.000
_cell.angle_alpha   90.00
_cell.angle_beta   90.00
_cell.angle_gamma   90.00
#
_symmetry.space_group_name_H-M   'P 1'
#
loop_
_entity.id
_entity.type
_entity.pdbx_description
1 polymer ?
#
loop_
_entity_poly.entity_id
_entity_poly.type
_entity_poly.pdbx_seq_one_letter_code
_entity_poly.pdbx_strand_id
1 'polypeptide(L)'
;MMKDNPNFVEEVKKRFKPSDMIFITCRSGGRSAMSVNKLAEAGFKTVYNITDGFEGDDVKDPGSAYYGKRMRNGWKNSGNPWTYELDPNLVYLPENK
;
A
#
# COMPACT_ATOMS: atom_id res chain seq x y z
N MET A 1 1.64 -19.26 -0.89
CA MET A 1 1.95 -18.55 0.37
C MET A 1 2.81 -17.34 0.03
N MET A 2 2.53 -16.18 0.62
CA MET A 2 3.29 -14.95 0.35
C MET A 2 4.67 -15.09 0.99
N LYS A 3 5.72 -14.71 0.25
CA LYS A 3 7.11 -14.73 0.72
C LYS A 3 7.50 -13.32 1.14
N ASP A 4 7.96 -13.18 2.38
CA ASP A 4 8.48 -11.90 2.88
C ASP A 4 9.73 -11.48 2.10
N ASN A 5 9.85 -10.19 1.80
CA ASN A 5 11.09 -9.60 1.31
C ASN A 5 12.01 -9.35 2.52
N PRO A 6 13.10 -10.11 2.70
CA PRO A 6 14.00 -9.93 3.85
C PRO A 6 14.74 -8.58 3.82
N ASN A 7 14.86 -7.96 2.64
CA ASN A 7 15.60 -6.71 2.46
C ASN A 7 14.71 -5.46 2.55
N PHE A 8 13.40 -5.62 2.82
CA PHE A 8 12.42 -4.53 2.75
C PHE A 8 12.85 -3.27 3.53
N VAL A 9 13.26 -3.43 4.80
CA VAL A 9 13.67 -2.31 5.64
C VAL A 9 14.92 -1.61 5.09
N GLU A 10 15.91 -2.39 4.66
CA GLU A 10 17.16 -1.85 4.13
C GLU A 10 16.95 -1.14 2.78
N GLU A 11 16.07 -1.66 1.93
CA GLU A 11 15.67 -1.00 0.67
C GLU A 11 14.96 0.33 0.94
N VAL A 12 14.09 0.41 1.96
CA VAL A 12 13.43 1.67 2.34
C VAL A 12 14.44 2.68 2.91
N LYS A 13 15.36 2.25 3.78
CA LYS A 13 16.41 3.13 4.36
C LYS A 13 17.35 3.72 3.32
N LYS A 14 17.59 3.02 2.20
CA LYS A 14 18.38 3.57 1.09
C LYS A 14 17.72 4.79 0.44
N ARG A 15 16.40 4.95 0.58
CA ARG A 15 15.63 5.96 -0.16
C ARG A 15 15.01 7.05 0.71
N PHE A 16 14.65 6.70 1.94
CA PHE A 16 13.95 7.58 2.86
C PHE A 16 14.70 7.69 4.18
N LYS A 17 14.68 8.89 4.77
CA LYS A 17 15.19 9.14 6.11
C LYS A 17 14.17 8.69 7.14
N PRO A 18 14.58 8.27 8.35
CA PRO A 18 13.66 7.93 9.43
C PRO A 18 12.69 9.06 9.85
N SER A 19 13.00 10.31 9.49
CA SER A 19 12.15 11.48 9.72
C SER A 19 11.11 11.73 8.62
N ASP A 20 11.23 11.10 7.47
CA ASP A 20 10.32 11.32 6.35
C ASP A 20 8.92 10.78 6.68
N MET A 21 7.89 11.43 6.14
CA MET A 21 6.52 10.96 6.21
C MET A 21 6.27 9.94 5.10
N ILE A 22 5.90 8.72 5.48
CA ILE A 22 5.69 7.61 4.55
C ILE A 22 4.26 7.08 4.70
N PHE A 23 3.53 7.05 3.60
CA PHE A 23 2.25 6.34 3.50
C PHE A 23 2.47 5.03 2.77
N ILE A 24 2.06 3.92 3.38
CA ILE A 24 2.17 2.57 2.79
C ILE A 24 0.77 2.05 2.49
N THR A 25 0.60 1.49 1.30
CA THR A 25 -0.64 0.84 0.90
C THR A 25 -0.38 -0.56 0.37
N CYS A 26 -1.41 -1.39 0.46
CA CYS A 26 -1.48 -2.65 -0.28
C CYS A 26 -2.89 -2.74 -0.90
N ARG A 27 -3.30 -3.92 -1.38
CA ARG A 27 -4.64 -4.08 -1.96
C ARG A 27 -5.78 -3.66 -1.01
N SER A 28 -5.71 -4.08 0.25
CA SER A 28 -6.83 -3.99 1.21
C SER A 28 -6.38 -3.63 2.64
N GLY A 29 -5.30 -2.86 2.79
CA GLY A 29 -4.81 -2.33 4.08
C GLY A 29 -4.10 -3.31 5.04
N GLY A 30 -4.30 -4.62 4.93
CA GLY A 30 -3.77 -5.58 5.91
C GLY A 30 -2.25 -5.81 5.84
N ARG A 31 -1.69 -5.98 4.64
CA ARG A 31 -0.24 -6.26 4.48
C ARG A 31 0.62 -5.03 4.72
N SER A 32 0.12 -3.86 4.29
CA SER A 32 0.77 -2.58 4.52
C SER A 32 0.89 -2.26 6.00
N ALA A 33 -0.08 -2.66 6.84
CA ALA A 33 0.04 -2.53 8.29
C ALA A 33 1.27 -3.28 8.87
N MET A 34 1.57 -4.48 8.38
CA MET A 34 2.78 -5.21 8.79
C MET A 34 4.06 -4.48 8.34
N SER A 35 4.06 -3.89 7.14
CA SER A 35 5.17 -3.05 6.67
C SER A 35 5.37 -1.80 7.54
N VAL A 36 4.29 -1.16 7.98
CA VAL A 36 4.35 -0.02 8.91
C VAL A 36 5.03 -0.43 10.21
N ASN A 37 4.62 -1.55 10.81
CA ASN A 37 5.24 -2.04 12.05
C ASN A 37 6.75 -2.28 11.87
N LYS A 38 7.17 -2.94 10.79
CA LYS A 38 8.59 -3.18 10.49
C LYS A 38 9.40 -1.88 10.34
N LEU A 39 8.83 -0.84 9.72
CA LEU A 39 9.50 0.45 9.60
C LEU A 39 9.54 1.21 10.93
N ALA A 40 8.49 1.15 11.72
CA ALA A 40 8.46 1.72 13.06
C ALA A 40 9.53 1.08 13.97
N GLU A 41 9.63 -0.25 13.97
CA GLU A 41 10.69 -1.01 14.65
C GLU A 41 12.09 -0.61 14.17
N ALA A 42 12.22 -0.26 12.89
CA ALA A 42 13.46 0.23 12.29
C ALA A 42 13.76 1.71 12.55
N GLY A 43 12.92 2.42 13.32
CA GLY A 43 13.14 3.79 13.76
C GLY A 43 12.50 4.87 12.89
N PHE A 44 11.70 4.52 11.89
CA PHE A 44 10.91 5.51 11.15
C PHE A 44 9.79 6.07 12.04
N LYS A 45 9.68 7.40 12.09
CA LYS A 45 8.81 8.09 13.06
C LYS A 45 7.39 8.31 12.55
N THR A 46 7.27 8.57 11.26
CA THR A 46 6.03 9.07 10.66
C THR A 46 5.59 8.16 9.53
N VAL A 47 5.12 6.96 9.89
CA VAL A 47 4.71 5.93 8.93
C VAL A 47 3.23 5.62 9.12
N TYR A 48 2.45 5.75 8.06
CA TYR A 48 1.00 5.57 8.08
C TYR A 48 0.57 4.44 7.15
N ASN A 49 -0.38 3.64 7.62
CA ASN A 49 -1.07 2.66 6.79
C ASN A 49 -2.27 3.32 6.12
N ILE A 50 -2.39 3.17 4.80
CA ILE A 50 -3.63 3.53 4.11
C ILE A 50 -4.67 2.43 4.41
N THR A 51 -5.60 2.74 5.30
CA THR A 51 -6.73 1.86 5.64
C THR A 51 -7.57 1.57 4.40
N ASP A 52 -8.14 0.36 4.33
CA ASP A 52 -8.81 -0.20 3.15
C ASP A 52 -7.92 -0.39 1.90
N GLY A 53 -6.66 0.09 1.92
CA GLY A 53 -5.74 -0.05 0.81
C GLY A 53 -6.22 0.61 -0.49
N PHE A 54 -5.67 0.17 -1.61
CA PHE A 54 -6.01 0.72 -2.91
C PHE A 54 -7.36 0.24 -3.44
N GLU A 55 -7.61 -1.07 -3.37
CA GLU A 55 -8.82 -1.68 -3.96
C GLU A 55 -9.95 -1.93 -2.97
N GLY A 56 -9.65 -2.11 -1.68
CA GLY A 56 -10.65 -2.40 -0.67
C GLY A 56 -11.05 -3.87 -0.51
N ASP A 57 -12.13 -4.04 0.22
CA ASP A 57 -12.78 -5.30 0.56
C ASP A 57 -13.79 -5.73 -0.52
N ASP A 58 -14.08 -7.03 -0.55
CA ASP A 58 -15.14 -7.56 -1.39
C ASP A 58 -16.52 -7.18 -0.81
N VAL A 59 -17.46 -6.80 -1.68
CA VAL A 59 -18.87 -6.62 -1.30
C VAL A 59 -19.44 -7.98 -0.88
N LYS A 60 -20.04 -8.03 0.33
CA LYS A 60 -20.56 -9.26 0.93
C LYS A 60 -22.08 -9.43 0.82
N ASP A 61 -22.78 -8.42 0.32
CA ASP A 61 -24.22 -8.49 0.07
C ASP A 61 -24.51 -9.33 -1.19
N PRO A 62 -25.17 -10.49 -1.07
CA PRO A 62 -25.52 -11.35 -2.20
C PRO A 62 -26.50 -10.70 -3.21
N GLY A 63 -27.28 -9.70 -2.78
CA GLY A 63 -28.22 -8.97 -3.64
C GLY A 63 -27.55 -7.89 -4.50
N SER A 64 -26.27 -7.60 -4.26
CA SER A 64 -25.54 -6.55 -4.98
C SER A 64 -25.05 -7.02 -6.35
N ALA A 65 -25.16 -6.17 -7.36
CA ALA A 65 -24.49 -6.36 -8.66
C ALA A 65 -22.95 -6.43 -8.56
N TYR A 66 -22.41 -6.04 -7.39
CA TYR A 66 -20.99 -6.08 -7.07
C TYR A 66 -20.62 -7.20 -6.09
N TYR A 67 -21.53 -8.13 -5.77
CA TYR A 67 -21.23 -9.25 -4.86
C TYR A 67 -19.92 -9.96 -5.23
N GLY A 68 -19.03 -10.11 -4.24
CA GLY A 68 -17.69 -10.70 -4.42
C GLY A 68 -16.65 -9.81 -5.10
N LYS A 69 -17.01 -8.60 -5.54
CA LYS A 69 -16.09 -7.63 -6.18
C LYS A 69 -15.60 -6.59 -5.17
N ARG A 70 -14.39 -6.05 -5.41
CA ARG A 70 -13.77 -4.99 -4.59
C ARG A 70 -14.27 -3.59 -4.93
N MET A 71 -15.54 -3.35 -4.62
CA MET A 71 -16.27 -2.11 -4.91
C MET A 71 -16.88 -1.49 -3.64
N ARG A 72 -16.40 -1.89 -2.45
CA ARG A 72 -16.96 -1.46 -1.16
C ARG A 72 -16.31 -0.21 -0.59
N ASN A 73 -14.98 -0.17 -0.59
CA ASN A 73 -14.13 0.86 0.03
C ASN A 73 -12.76 0.88 -0.68
N GLY A 74 -11.74 1.52 -0.09
CA GLY A 74 -10.40 1.62 -0.67
C GLY A 74 -10.24 2.80 -1.62
N TRP A 75 -8.98 3.23 -1.80
CA TRP A 75 -8.63 4.48 -2.49
C TRP A 75 -9.35 4.66 -3.83
N LYS A 76 -9.37 3.62 -4.68
CA LYS A 76 -9.95 3.67 -6.03
C LYS A 76 -11.48 3.87 -6.02
N ASN A 77 -12.16 3.45 -4.95
CA ASN A 77 -13.62 3.49 -4.82
C ASN A 77 -14.11 4.72 -4.03
N SER A 78 -13.19 5.50 -3.44
CA SER A 78 -13.52 6.68 -2.61
C SER A 78 -13.54 8.00 -3.40
N GLY A 79 -13.56 7.96 -4.74
CA GLY A 79 -13.53 9.16 -5.58
C GLY A 79 -12.19 9.90 -5.62
N ASN A 80 -11.12 9.30 -5.07
CA ASN A 80 -9.78 9.86 -5.12
C ASN A 80 -9.17 9.71 -6.52
N PRO A 81 -8.23 10.59 -6.91
CA PRO A 81 -7.51 10.43 -8.18
C PRO A 81 -6.68 9.14 -8.17
N TRP A 82 -6.79 8.39 -9.26
CA TRP A 82 -5.94 7.25 -9.59
C TRP A 82 -5.93 7.06 -11.11
N THR A 83 -4.90 6.40 -11.63
CA THR A 83 -4.76 6.11 -13.06
C THR A 83 -3.99 4.80 -13.25
N TYR A 84 -4.12 4.21 -14.43
CA TYR A 84 -3.25 3.13 -14.89
C TYR A 84 -1.94 3.65 -15.49
N GLU A 85 -1.87 4.94 -15.81
CA GLU A 85 -0.68 5.59 -16.37
C GLU A 85 0.34 5.86 -15.26
N LEU A 86 1.58 5.43 -15.46
CA LEU A 86 2.66 5.68 -14.51
C LEU A 86 3.39 6.97 -14.88
N ASP A 87 3.41 7.94 -13.96
CA ASP A 87 4.29 9.10 -14.10
C ASP A 87 5.72 8.71 -13.68
N PRO A 88 6.70 8.69 -14.60
CA PRO A 88 8.09 8.29 -14.31
C PRO A 88 8.75 9.16 -13.22
N ASN A 89 8.24 10.37 -12.96
CA ASN A 89 8.75 11.23 -11.89
C ASN A 89 8.27 10.80 -10.50
N LEU A 90 7.17 10.03 -10.41
CA LEU A 90 6.54 9.62 -9.16
C LEU A 90 6.75 8.14 -8.85
N VAL A 91 7.13 7.32 -9.83
CA VAL A 91 7.34 5.87 -9.63
C VAL A 91 8.80 5.53 -9.37
N TYR A 92 9.01 4.51 -8.54
CA TYR A 92 10.30 3.85 -8.44
C TYR A 92 10.45 2.87 -9.59
N LEU A 93 11.38 3.16 -10.50
CA LEU A 93 11.85 2.21 -11.50
C LEU A 93 13.03 1.44 -10.88
N PRO A 94 12.93 0.12 -10.68
CA PRO A 94 14.08 -0.65 -10.24
C PRO A 94 15.22 -0.45 -11.25
N GLU A 95 16.45 -0.30 -10.77
CA GLU A 95 17.63 -0.36 -11.63
C GLU A 95 17.55 -1.66 -12.43
N ASN A 96 17.70 -1.57 -13.76
CA ASN A 96 17.68 -2.73 -14.65
C ASN A 96 18.64 -3.80 -14.08
N LYS A 97 18.08 -4.94 -13.66
CA LYS A 97 18.85 -6.14 -13.32
C LYS A 97 19.01 -7.00 -14.55
#